data_AF-A0A9E6VUV8-F1
#
_entry.id   AF-A0A9E6VUV8-F1
#
_cell.length_a   1.000
_cell.length_b   1.000
_cell.length_c   1.000
_cell.angle_alpha   90.00
_cell.angle_beta   90.00
_cell.angle_gamma   90.00
#
_symmetry.space_group_name_H-M   'P 1'
#
loop_
_entity.id
_entity.type
_entity.pdbx_description
1 polymer ?
#
loop_
_entity_poly.entity_id
_entity_poly.type
_entity_poly.pdbx_seq_one_letter_code
_entity_poly.pdbx_strand_id
1 'polypeptide(L)'
;MLKLSRYRFYASLRLRKLAVMRQFILLFILLFVFSCGEPERRFSGQTADTIAPAPGPGRTSEHQRGDRPDKRNKSEFCQQEEFAGHSRAVCKVNIAKAQTESFASLDVFWNSLPGDKEMSNHNPRIKDDSAFGRVKEEMRNVRIKKTWLLAVKREDDGDFHLIIGNKPSAKSDILFNAEISGLPETSSGSYDQLKKVRDYFKAYFNQHTCFHNYKKFYDEPKEISISGSLFYDIEHTPPGTVGPKDLKTATAWEIHPVTEIVFLK
;
A
#
# COMPACT_ATOMS: atom_id res chain seq x y z
N MET A 1 -26.90 -1.39 -47.16
CA MET A 1 -27.70 -0.25 -46.62
C MET A 1 -28.10 -0.43 -45.14
N LEU A 2 -27.23 -0.96 -44.25
CA LEU A 2 -27.60 -1.33 -42.87
C LEU A 2 -26.63 -0.85 -41.77
N LYS A 3 -25.62 -0.02 -42.10
CA LYS A 3 -24.61 0.46 -41.11
C LYS A 3 -24.91 1.82 -40.46
N LEU A 4 -25.93 2.56 -40.91
CA LEU A 4 -26.24 3.91 -40.39
C LEU A 4 -27.24 3.94 -39.21
N SER A 5 -27.90 2.82 -38.89
CA SER A 5 -28.95 2.78 -37.85
C SER A 5 -28.39 2.68 -36.41
N ARG A 6 -27.23 2.04 -36.20
CA ARG A 6 -26.69 1.83 -34.85
C ARG A 6 -26.10 3.09 -34.20
N TYR A 7 -25.66 4.08 -34.97
CA TYR A 7 -25.05 5.30 -34.42
C TYR A 7 -26.05 6.22 -33.72
N ARG A 8 -27.32 6.25 -34.17
CA ARG A 8 -28.35 7.09 -33.54
C ARG A 8 -28.81 6.58 -32.18
N PHE A 9 -28.68 5.27 -31.92
CA PHE A 9 -29.10 4.69 -30.64
C PHE A 9 -28.11 4.99 -29.50
N TYR A 10 -26.80 5.00 -29.77
CA TYR A 10 -25.77 5.28 -28.75
C TYR A 10 -25.67 6.76 -28.36
N ALA A 11 -25.96 7.69 -29.27
CA ALA A 11 -25.96 9.13 -28.97
C ALA A 11 -27.11 9.52 -28.01
N SER A 12 -28.29 8.88 -28.17
CA SER A 12 -29.46 9.11 -27.30
C SER A 12 -29.24 8.63 -25.86
N LEU A 13 -28.53 7.51 -25.67
CA LEU A 13 -28.28 6.96 -24.34
C LEU A 13 -27.25 7.77 -23.51
N ARG A 14 -26.28 8.42 -24.18
CA ARG A 14 -25.30 9.31 -23.50
C ARG A 14 -25.93 10.61 -23.00
N LEU A 15 -26.86 11.20 -23.76
CA LEU A 15 -27.52 12.44 -23.37
C LEU A 15 -28.46 12.27 -22.16
N ARG A 16 -29.11 11.10 -22.01
CA ARG A 16 -29.96 10.81 -20.84
C ARG A 16 -29.16 10.60 -19.54
N LYS A 17 -27.95 10.02 -19.61
CA LYS A 17 -27.09 9.86 -18.42
C LYS A 17 -26.55 11.20 -17.89
N LEU A 18 -26.23 12.15 -18.79
CA LEU A 18 -25.75 13.48 -18.40
C LEU A 18 -26.84 14.34 -17.75
N ALA A 19 -28.12 14.17 -18.14
CA ALA A 19 -29.23 14.91 -17.55
C ALA A 19 -29.53 14.47 -16.10
N VAL A 20 -29.50 13.16 -15.81
CA VAL A 20 -29.71 12.63 -14.45
C VAL A 20 -28.56 13.00 -13.52
N MET A 21 -27.31 12.99 -14.01
CA MET A 21 -26.14 13.35 -13.20
C MET A 21 -26.14 14.83 -12.80
N ARG A 22 -26.70 15.74 -13.62
CA ARG A 22 -26.85 17.16 -13.27
C ARG A 22 -27.89 17.42 -12.17
N GLN A 23 -28.96 16.62 -12.09
CA GLN A 23 -29.95 16.76 -11.01
C GLN A 23 -29.40 16.30 -9.65
N PHE A 24 -28.54 15.27 -9.61
CA PHE A 24 -27.92 14.82 -8.36
C PHE A 24 -26.87 15.80 -7.81
N ILE A 25 -26.13 16.50 -8.68
CA ILE A 25 -25.12 17.48 -8.24
C ILE A 25 -25.80 18.73 -7.63
N LEU A 26 -26.92 19.18 -8.19
CA LEU A 26 -27.68 20.31 -7.62
C LEU A 26 -28.35 19.99 -6.28
N LEU A 27 -28.79 18.74 -6.08
CA LEU A 27 -29.37 18.31 -4.79
C LEU A 27 -28.31 18.19 -3.68
N PHE A 28 -27.06 17.82 -4.04
CA PHE A 28 -25.96 17.70 -3.08
C PHE A 28 -25.42 19.07 -2.61
N ILE A 29 -25.42 20.08 -3.48
CA ILE A 29 -24.97 21.44 -3.13
C ILE A 29 -25.98 22.12 -2.18
N LEU A 30 -27.28 21.84 -2.30
CA LEU A 30 -28.31 22.39 -1.41
C LEU A 30 -28.30 21.81 0.01
N LEU A 31 -27.77 20.59 0.19
CA LEU A 31 -27.66 19.95 1.52
C LEU A 31 -26.42 20.39 2.32
N PHE A 32 -25.42 21.02 1.70
CA PHE A 32 -24.19 21.43 2.38
C PHE A 32 -24.22 22.87 2.93
N VAL A 33 -25.24 23.67 2.60
CA VAL A 33 -25.32 25.09 3.01
C VAL A 33 -25.95 25.29 4.41
N PHE A 34 -26.46 24.24 5.07
CA PHE A 34 -27.20 24.35 6.34
C PHE A 34 -26.49 23.82 7.60
N SER A 35 -25.17 23.67 7.60
CA SER A 35 -24.45 23.22 8.81
C SER A 35 -23.19 24.05 9.11
N CYS A 36 -23.35 25.37 9.23
CA CYS A 36 -22.39 26.24 9.92
C CYS A 36 -22.98 26.67 11.27
N GLY A 37 -22.79 25.85 12.29
CA GLY A 37 -22.91 26.25 13.69
C GLY A 37 -21.62 26.90 14.16
N GLU A 38 -21.75 28.04 14.84
CA GLU A 38 -20.70 28.92 15.32
C GLU A 38 -19.75 28.29 16.37
N PRO A 39 -18.55 28.87 16.56
CA PRO A 39 -17.54 28.37 17.49
C PRO A 39 -17.68 29.03 18.87
N GLU A 40 -17.65 28.23 19.93
CA GLU A 40 -17.44 28.76 21.27
C GLU A 40 -16.56 27.79 22.07
N ARG A 41 -15.34 28.23 22.40
CA ARG A 41 -14.78 28.10 23.76
C ARG A 41 -13.37 28.70 23.89
N ARG A 42 -13.36 29.80 24.65
CA ARG A 42 -12.44 30.16 25.74
C ARG A 42 -10.97 29.76 25.60
N PHE A 43 -10.18 30.78 25.27
CA PHE A 43 -8.80 30.96 25.70
C PHE A 43 -8.78 31.27 27.22
N SER A 44 -8.12 30.44 28.02
CA SER A 44 -7.63 30.80 29.36
C SER A 44 -6.14 30.50 29.40
N GLY A 45 -5.35 31.56 29.58
CA GLY A 45 -3.90 31.49 29.56
C GLY A 45 -3.30 30.66 30.69
N GLN A 46 -2.06 30.24 30.45
CA GLN A 46 -1.11 30.06 31.52
C GLN A 46 0.28 30.46 31.05
N THR A 47 1.00 30.97 32.03
CA THR A 47 2.19 31.78 32.06
C THR A 47 3.44 31.10 31.52
N ALA A 48 4.33 31.96 31.01
CA ALA A 48 5.73 31.65 30.74
C ALA A 48 6.47 31.27 32.03
N ASP A 49 7.20 30.16 31.98
CA ASP A 49 8.33 29.93 32.87
C ASP A 49 9.61 29.85 32.06
N THR A 50 10.54 30.69 32.47
CA THR A 50 11.85 30.94 31.88
C THR A 50 12.83 30.01 32.56
N ILE A 51 13.40 29.04 31.85
CA ILE A 51 14.53 28.24 32.35
C ILE A 51 15.78 28.65 31.56
N ALA A 52 16.75 29.16 32.29
CA ALA A 52 18.05 29.61 31.81
C ALA A 52 18.91 28.45 31.26
N PRO A 53 19.79 28.72 30.28
CA PRO A 53 20.71 27.73 29.72
C PRO A 53 21.90 27.46 30.66
N ALA A 54 22.17 26.19 30.93
CA ALA A 54 23.39 25.75 31.60
C ALA A 54 24.60 25.73 30.62
N PRO A 55 25.82 26.02 31.11
CA PRO A 55 27.02 26.15 30.29
C PRO A 55 27.72 24.80 30.01
N GLY A 56 28.17 24.63 28.76
CA GLY A 56 29.56 24.29 28.45
C GLY A 56 29.97 22.81 28.31
N PRO A 57 31.10 22.55 27.62
CA PRO A 57 31.23 21.45 26.67
C PRO A 57 32.16 20.32 27.15
N GLY A 58 31.70 19.08 27.01
CA GLY A 58 32.53 17.87 27.13
C GLY A 58 32.64 17.15 25.79
N ARG A 59 33.54 17.62 24.92
CA ARG A 59 33.84 17.00 23.62
C ARG A 59 34.86 15.87 23.85
N THR A 60 34.41 14.66 24.16
CA THR A 60 35.22 13.45 24.02
C THR A 60 34.92 12.82 22.67
N SER A 61 35.76 13.14 21.68
CA SER A 61 35.76 12.47 20.38
C SER A 61 36.44 11.10 20.51
N GLU A 62 35.72 10.12 21.04
CA GLU A 62 36.09 8.72 20.86
C GLU A 62 35.36 8.22 19.62
N HIS A 63 36.05 8.35 18.49
CA HIS A 63 35.64 7.84 17.20
C HIS A 63 35.75 6.31 17.22
N GLN A 64 34.83 5.65 17.91
CA GLN A 64 34.56 4.23 17.71
C GLN A 64 34.07 4.09 16.27
N ARG A 65 34.97 3.62 15.40
CA ARG A 65 34.61 3.14 14.08
C ARG A 65 33.57 2.05 14.29
N GLY A 66 32.32 2.40 14.07
CA GLY A 66 31.20 1.49 14.16
C GLY A 66 31.53 0.21 13.43
N ASP A 67 31.44 -0.89 14.17
CA ASP A 67 31.51 -2.22 13.63
C ASP A 67 30.58 -2.29 12.42
N ARG A 68 31.14 -2.72 11.29
CA ARG A 68 30.36 -2.97 10.09
C ARG A 68 29.24 -3.93 10.49
N PRO A 69 27.99 -3.68 10.06
CA PRO A 69 26.87 -4.55 10.41
C PRO A 69 27.25 -5.98 10.09
N ASP A 70 27.13 -6.79 11.14
CA ASP A 70 27.45 -8.21 11.17
C ASP A 70 26.83 -8.88 9.95
N LYS A 71 27.59 -9.79 9.33
CA LYS A 71 27.10 -10.63 8.25
C LYS A 71 26.09 -11.59 8.88
N ARG A 72 24.87 -11.12 9.16
CA ARG A 72 23.74 -11.94 9.60
C ARG A 72 23.76 -13.21 8.80
N ASN A 73 23.79 -14.34 9.50
CA ASN A 73 23.96 -15.62 8.85
C ASN A 73 22.81 -15.78 7.85
N LYS A 74 23.13 -16.16 6.61
CA LYS A 74 22.14 -16.29 5.53
C LYS A 74 20.95 -17.15 5.95
N SER A 75 21.16 -18.13 6.83
CA SER A 75 20.11 -18.97 7.39
C SER A 75 19.14 -18.22 8.31
N GLU A 76 19.61 -17.26 9.11
CA GLU A 76 18.79 -16.50 10.06
C GLU A 76 17.80 -15.58 9.33
N PHE A 77 18.26 -14.92 8.26
CA PHE A 77 17.40 -14.11 7.39
C PHE A 77 16.22 -14.93 6.84
N CYS A 78 16.46 -16.17 6.47
CA CYS A 78 15.41 -17.06 5.96
C CYS A 78 14.44 -17.56 7.06
N GLN A 79 14.82 -17.46 8.34
CA GLN A 79 14.05 -17.96 9.47
C GLN A 79 13.26 -16.87 10.20
N GLN A 80 13.60 -15.59 10.02
CA GLN A 80 12.90 -14.47 10.65
C GLN A 80 11.48 -14.32 10.06
N GLU A 81 10.46 -14.72 10.81
CA GLU A 81 9.06 -14.48 10.45
C GLU A 81 8.54 -13.14 11.00
N GLU A 82 9.24 -12.59 12.01
CA GLU A 82 9.09 -11.30 12.68
C GLU A 82 8.99 -10.10 11.73
N PHE A 83 7.94 -9.27 11.75
CA PHE A 83 8.01 -7.95 11.15
C PHE A 83 9.02 -7.07 11.91
N ALA A 84 10.03 -6.55 11.21
CA ALA A 84 11.09 -5.72 11.80
C ALA A 84 11.21 -4.33 11.15
N GLY A 85 10.22 -3.93 10.34
CA GLY A 85 10.18 -2.61 9.72
C GLY A 85 9.78 -1.52 10.72
N HIS A 86 10.12 -0.26 10.39
CA HIS A 86 9.80 0.90 11.22
C HIS A 86 8.80 1.84 10.58
N SER A 87 8.91 2.10 9.28
CA SER A 87 8.02 3.02 8.58
C SER A 87 6.58 2.56 8.65
N ARG A 88 5.77 3.36 9.34
CA ARG A 88 4.32 3.16 9.51
C ARG A 88 3.97 1.71 9.85
N ALA A 89 4.79 1.09 10.70
CA ALA A 89 4.71 -0.31 11.11
C ALA A 89 3.27 -0.73 11.45
N VAL A 90 2.54 0.10 12.19
CA VAL A 90 1.15 -0.16 12.57
C VAL A 90 0.24 -0.44 11.36
N CYS A 91 0.47 0.20 10.22
CA CYS A 91 -0.30 -0.04 8.99
C CYS A 91 0.12 -1.34 8.30
N LYS A 92 1.43 -1.62 8.26
CA LYS A 92 2.00 -2.80 7.59
C LYS A 92 1.53 -4.11 8.23
N VAL A 93 1.42 -4.13 9.56
CA VAL A 93 1.00 -5.34 10.32
C VAL A 93 -0.46 -5.36 10.79
N ASN A 94 -1.28 -4.36 10.43
CA ASN A 94 -2.71 -4.36 10.72
C ASN A 94 -3.58 -4.21 9.49
N ILE A 95 -4.61 -5.05 9.43
CA ILE A 95 -5.63 -5.03 8.37
C ILE A 95 -6.55 -3.83 8.58
N ALA A 96 -6.79 -3.07 7.51
CA ALA A 96 -7.73 -1.94 7.53
C ALA A 96 -9.14 -2.40 7.94
N LYS A 97 -9.80 -1.64 8.80
CA LYS A 97 -11.18 -1.90 9.23
C LYS A 97 -12.19 -1.35 8.20
N ALA A 98 -12.18 -1.92 7.00
CA ALA A 98 -13.00 -1.49 5.87
C ALA A 98 -13.62 -2.70 5.14
N GLN A 99 -14.71 -2.47 4.41
CA GLN A 99 -15.29 -3.49 3.54
C GLN A 99 -14.35 -3.77 2.35
N THR A 100 -14.29 -5.02 1.91
CA THR A 100 -13.52 -5.39 0.71
C THR A 100 -14.23 -4.95 -0.57
N GLU A 101 -13.58 -4.09 -1.33
CA GLU A 101 -13.94 -3.70 -2.70
C GLU A 101 -13.38 -4.72 -3.70
N SER A 102 -14.20 -5.18 -4.64
CA SER A 102 -13.78 -6.18 -5.63
C SER A 102 -13.58 -5.57 -7.02
N PHE A 103 -12.41 -5.81 -7.60
CA PHE A 103 -12.00 -5.36 -8.92
C PHE A 103 -11.80 -6.55 -9.86
N ALA A 104 -12.26 -6.41 -11.10
CA ALA A 104 -12.12 -7.47 -12.10
C ALA A 104 -10.66 -7.68 -12.54
N SER A 105 -9.87 -6.60 -12.60
CA SER A 105 -8.46 -6.63 -13.01
C SER A 105 -7.64 -5.55 -12.31
N LEU A 106 -6.32 -5.63 -12.43
CA LEU A 106 -5.39 -4.62 -11.94
C LEU A 106 -5.64 -3.24 -12.57
N ASP A 107 -6.05 -3.17 -13.84
CA ASP A 107 -6.34 -1.90 -14.54
C ASP A 107 -7.49 -1.13 -13.89
N VAL A 108 -8.58 -1.84 -13.56
CA VAL A 108 -9.75 -1.21 -12.94
C VAL A 108 -9.42 -0.73 -11.53
N PHE A 109 -8.63 -1.51 -10.79
CA PHE A 109 -8.13 -1.12 -9.47
C PHE A 109 -7.22 0.10 -9.55
N TRP A 110 -6.20 0.09 -10.42
CA TRP A 110 -5.24 1.18 -10.60
C TRP A 110 -5.93 2.52 -10.87
N ASN A 111 -6.92 2.52 -11.77
CA ASN A 111 -7.67 3.73 -12.12
C ASN A 111 -8.57 4.25 -10.99
N SER A 112 -8.72 3.52 -9.88
CA SER A 112 -9.47 3.94 -8.69
C SER A 112 -8.60 4.62 -7.63
N LEU A 113 -7.28 4.68 -7.82
CA LEU A 113 -6.34 5.21 -6.84
C LEU A 113 -6.17 6.74 -7.00
N PRO A 114 -6.04 7.49 -5.90
CA PRO A 114 -5.49 8.84 -5.93
C PRO A 114 -4.08 8.84 -6.53
N GLY A 115 -3.67 9.93 -7.17
CA GLY A 115 -2.31 10.02 -7.74
C GLY A 115 -1.22 10.19 -6.67
N ASP A 116 0.01 9.75 -6.93
CA ASP A 116 1.14 9.91 -5.98
C ASP A 116 1.37 11.37 -5.58
N LYS A 117 1.17 12.31 -6.51
CA LYS A 117 1.29 13.75 -6.21
C LYS A 117 0.25 14.22 -5.20
N GLU A 118 -0.97 13.67 -5.24
CA GLU A 118 -2.01 13.98 -4.27
C GLU A 118 -1.64 13.43 -2.89
N MET A 119 -1.22 12.17 -2.84
CA MET A 119 -0.84 11.50 -1.59
C MET A 119 0.42 12.09 -0.94
N SER A 120 1.44 12.42 -1.73
CA SER A 120 2.66 13.09 -1.22
C SER A 120 2.40 14.51 -0.68
N ASN A 121 1.32 15.16 -1.13
CA ASN A 121 0.86 16.47 -0.64
C ASN A 121 -0.37 16.36 0.28
N HIS A 122 -0.66 15.15 0.82
CA HIS A 122 -1.83 14.91 1.66
C HIS A 122 -1.84 15.81 2.90
N ASN A 123 -3.04 16.21 3.35
CA ASN A 123 -3.24 17.02 4.54
C ASN A 123 -4.28 16.36 5.47
N PRO A 124 -3.91 15.96 6.71
CA PRO A 124 -2.60 16.14 7.35
C PRO A 124 -1.50 15.32 6.65
N ARG A 125 -0.26 15.84 6.65
CA ARG A 125 0.88 15.15 6.03
C ARG A 125 1.03 13.73 6.57
N ILE A 126 1.17 12.75 5.68
CA ILE A 126 1.52 11.37 6.02
C ILE A 126 2.94 11.36 6.57
N LYS A 127 3.11 10.84 7.79
CA LYS A 127 4.42 10.80 8.46
C LYS A 127 5.01 9.41 8.33
N ASP A 128 6.32 9.38 8.16
CA ASP A 128 7.14 8.20 8.34
C ASP A 128 7.39 7.99 9.84
N ASP A 129 6.41 7.41 10.52
CA ASP A 129 6.44 7.12 11.94
C ASP A 129 5.70 5.81 12.19
N SER A 130 6.27 4.94 13.04
CA SER A 130 5.78 3.57 13.23
C SER A 130 4.35 3.49 13.77
N ALA A 131 3.90 4.50 14.52
CA ALA A 131 2.56 4.59 15.07
C ALA A 131 1.60 5.40 14.18
N PHE A 132 2.07 5.99 13.08
CA PHE A 132 1.22 6.75 12.17
C PHE A 132 0.29 5.81 11.39
N GLY A 133 -0.97 5.82 11.82
CA GLY A 133 -2.05 5.00 11.28
C GLY A 133 -2.44 5.34 9.84
N ARG A 134 -3.43 4.61 9.34
CA ARG A 134 -3.93 4.76 7.97
C ARG A 134 -4.62 6.12 7.78
N VAL A 135 -4.42 6.73 6.62
CA VAL A 135 -5.25 7.87 6.18
C VAL A 135 -6.55 7.38 5.54
N LYS A 136 -7.47 8.30 5.24
CA LYS A 136 -8.81 7.97 4.75
C LYS A 136 -8.77 7.14 3.46
N GLU A 137 -7.86 7.48 2.56
CA GLU A 137 -7.67 6.84 1.25
C GLU A 137 -7.18 5.40 1.40
N GLU A 138 -6.44 5.09 2.48
CA GLU A 138 -5.93 3.77 2.83
C GLU A 138 -6.94 2.91 3.61
N MET A 139 -8.06 3.49 4.06
CA MET A 139 -9.14 2.76 4.74
C MET A 139 -9.99 1.97 3.74
N ARG A 140 -9.32 1.15 2.94
CA ARG A 140 -9.87 0.33 1.87
C ARG A 140 -9.24 -1.06 1.93
N ASN A 141 -10.07 -2.09 1.88
CA ASN A 141 -9.62 -3.42 1.55
C ASN A 141 -9.98 -3.68 0.10
N VAL A 142 -9.08 -4.28 -0.65
CA VAL A 142 -9.28 -4.54 -2.09
C VAL A 142 -9.10 -6.01 -2.39
N ARG A 143 -9.82 -6.50 -3.40
CA ARG A 143 -9.65 -7.81 -4.01
C ARG A 143 -9.53 -7.64 -5.51
N ILE A 144 -8.39 -8.02 -6.08
CA ILE A 144 -8.17 -8.08 -7.52
C ILE A 144 -8.35 -9.53 -7.94
N LYS A 145 -9.40 -9.80 -8.72
CA LYS A 145 -9.77 -11.17 -9.10
C LYS A 145 -8.75 -11.85 -10.02
N LYS A 146 -8.05 -11.07 -10.84
CA LYS A 146 -7.06 -11.56 -11.81
C LYS A 146 -5.94 -10.55 -11.99
N THR A 147 -4.72 -11.00 -11.73
CA THR A 147 -3.45 -10.29 -11.98
C THR A 147 -2.33 -11.33 -12.13
N TRP A 148 -1.11 -10.90 -12.43
CA TRP A 148 0.03 -11.80 -12.62
C TRP A 148 1.14 -11.47 -11.64
N LEU A 149 1.64 -12.47 -10.91
CA LEU A 149 2.86 -12.35 -10.11
C LEU A 149 4.08 -12.44 -11.02
N LEU A 150 4.88 -11.38 -11.06
CA LEU A 150 6.01 -11.22 -11.97
C LEU A 150 7.37 -11.27 -11.28
N ALA A 151 7.46 -10.88 -10.02
CA ALA A 151 8.67 -11.06 -9.22
C ALA A 151 8.37 -11.13 -7.72
N VAL A 152 9.24 -11.80 -6.98
CA VAL A 152 9.18 -11.89 -5.51
C VAL A 152 10.56 -11.64 -4.93
N LYS A 153 10.64 -10.86 -3.86
CA LYS A 153 11.83 -10.73 -3.01
C LYS A 153 11.40 -10.85 -1.55
N ARG A 154 12.25 -11.43 -0.70
CA ARG A 154 12.12 -11.32 0.75
C ARG A 154 12.95 -10.14 1.20
N GLU A 155 12.39 -9.30 2.06
CA GLU A 155 13.06 -8.13 2.63
C GLU A 155 13.59 -8.42 4.03
N ASP A 156 14.47 -7.53 4.50
CA ASP A 156 15.14 -7.62 5.82
C ASP A 156 14.19 -7.37 6.99
N ASP A 157 13.04 -6.75 6.74
CA ASP A 157 11.95 -6.54 7.71
C ASP A 157 10.99 -7.73 7.80
N GLY A 158 11.21 -8.80 7.04
CA GLY A 158 10.39 -10.01 7.05
C GLY A 158 9.28 -10.04 6.01
N ASP A 159 9.04 -8.93 5.30
CA ASP A 159 8.03 -8.83 4.25
C ASP A 159 8.46 -9.62 2.99
N PHE A 160 7.47 -10.07 2.22
CA PHE A 160 7.67 -10.51 0.85
C PHE A 160 7.13 -9.46 -0.12
N HIS A 161 8.03 -8.75 -0.80
CA HIS A 161 7.68 -7.89 -1.94
C HIS A 161 7.20 -8.75 -3.10
N LEU A 162 5.97 -8.51 -3.55
CA LEU A 162 5.34 -9.15 -4.70
C LEU A 162 5.11 -8.09 -5.78
N ILE A 163 5.85 -8.18 -6.88
CA ILE A 163 5.58 -7.34 -8.04
C ILE A 163 4.50 -8.01 -8.88
N ILE A 164 3.34 -7.38 -8.97
CA ILE A 164 2.22 -7.83 -9.79
C ILE A 164 2.06 -6.94 -11.02
N GLY A 165 1.55 -7.51 -12.10
CA GLY A 165 1.29 -6.77 -13.35
C GLY A 165 -0.07 -7.09 -13.96
N ASN A 166 -0.53 -6.25 -14.88
CA ASN A 166 -1.77 -6.44 -15.66
C ASN A 166 -1.57 -7.32 -16.91
N LYS A 167 -0.36 -7.84 -17.15
CA LYS A 167 -0.06 -8.79 -18.21
C LYS A 167 0.91 -9.87 -17.73
N PRO A 168 0.89 -11.07 -18.33
CA PRO A 168 1.84 -12.15 -18.06
C PRO A 168 3.20 -11.87 -18.75
N SER A 169 3.85 -10.74 -18.50
CA SER A 169 5.17 -10.47 -19.09
C SER A 169 5.90 -9.32 -18.39
N ALA A 170 7.21 -9.20 -18.64
CA ALA A 170 7.99 -8.04 -18.23
C ALA A 170 7.56 -6.71 -18.92
N LYS A 171 6.72 -6.79 -19.95
CA LYS A 171 6.15 -5.64 -20.67
C LYS A 171 4.73 -5.33 -20.18
N SER A 172 4.46 -5.59 -18.90
CA SER A 172 3.22 -5.19 -18.25
C SER A 172 3.08 -3.67 -18.31
N ASP A 173 1.91 -3.16 -18.69
CA ASP A 173 1.71 -1.71 -18.78
C ASP A 173 1.56 -1.09 -17.39
N ILE A 174 1.00 -1.88 -16.47
CA ILE A 174 0.81 -1.53 -15.07
C ILE A 174 1.59 -2.51 -14.22
N LEU A 175 2.38 -1.99 -13.30
CA LEU A 175 3.11 -2.73 -12.29
C LEU A 175 2.76 -2.15 -10.93
N PHE A 176 2.53 -3.03 -9.95
CA PHE A 176 2.07 -2.65 -8.62
C PHE A 176 2.77 -3.50 -7.57
N ASN A 177 3.06 -2.92 -6.41
CA ASN A 177 3.67 -3.66 -5.31
C ASN A 177 2.58 -4.20 -4.38
N ALA A 178 2.74 -5.42 -3.92
CA ALA A 178 1.91 -6.01 -2.88
C ALA A 178 2.81 -6.75 -1.91
N GLU A 179 2.48 -6.74 -0.63
CA GLU A 179 3.38 -7.26 0.39
C GLU A 179 2.67 -8.23 1.31
N ILE A 180 3.18 -9.47 1.34
CA ILE A 180 2.84 -10.39 2.42
C ILE A 180 3.72 -10.00 3.59
N SER A 181 3.09 -9.42 4.60
CA SER A 181 3.83 -8.84 5.71
C SER A 181 4.56 -9.90 6.55
N GLY A 182 5.65 -9.48 7.19
CA GLY A 182 6.16 -10.08 8.41
C GLY A 182 5.07 -10.15 9.47
N LEU A 183 5.25 -11.03 10.45
CA LEU A 183 4.23 -11.26 11.45
C LEU A 183 4.27 -10.17 12.53
N PRO A 184 3.12 -9.63 12.95
CA PRO A 184 3.06 -8.87 14.20
C PRO A 184 3.31 -9.78 15.41
N GLU A 185 3.28 -9.20 16.61
CA GLU A 185 3.14 -9.97 17.84
C GLU A 185 1.95 -10.93 17.77
N THR A 186 2.09 -12.09 18.41
CA THR A 186 1.07 -13.17 18.43
C THR A 186 -0.25 -12.75 19.06
N SER A 187 -0.25 -11.71 19.88
CA SER A 187 -1.43 -11.10 20.50
C SER A 187 -2.22 -10.19 19.55
N SER A 188 -1.65 -9.81 18.41
CA SER A 188 -2.30 -8.94 17.44
C SER A 188 -3.50 -9.61 16.78
N GLY A 189 -4.60 -8.87 16.66
CA GLY A 189 -5.82 -9.36 15.99
C GLY A 189 -5.62 -9.69 14.49
N SER A 190 -4.52 -9.27 13.87
CA SER A 190 -4.20 -9.61 12.47
C SER A 190 -3.30 -10.86 12.34
N TYR A 191 -2.71 -11.35 13.44
CA TYR A 191 -1.66 -12.37 13.42
C TYR A 191 -2.06 -13.62 12.65
N ASP A 192 -3.17 -14.26 13.03
CA ASP A 192 -3.61 -15.53 12.44
C ASP A 192 -3.86 -15.42 10.94
N GLN A 193 -4.46 -14.31 10.49
CA GLN A 193 -4.75 -14.10 9.08
C GLN A 193 -3.47 -13.87 8.27
N LEU A 194 -2.56 -13.05 8.75
CA LEU A 194 -1.28 -12.80 8.07
C LEU A 194 -0.41 -14.06 8.04
N LYS A 195 -0.37 -14.79 9.15
CA LYS A 195 0.32 -16.09 9.23
C LYS A 195 -0.24 -17.08 8.22
N LYS A 196 -1.56 -17.18 8.08
CA LYS A 196 -2.20 -18.08 7.12
C LYS A 196 -1.80 -17.76 5.67
N VAL A 197 -1.81 -16.48 5.27
CA VAL A 197 -1.39 -16.05 3.92
C VAL A 197 0.06 -16.41 3.68
N ARG A 198 0.91 -16.12 4.65
CA ARG A 198 2.35 -16.36 4.61
C ARG A 198 2.68 -17.85 4.51
N ASP A 199 2.06 -18.68 5.34
CA ASP A 199 2.23 -20.14 5.30
C ASP A 199 1.76 -20.71 3.94
N TYR A 200 0.61 -20.26 3.43
CA TYR A 200 0.09 -20.66 2.12
C TYR A 200 1.06 -20.30 0.99
N PHE A 201 1.56 -19.06 0.99
CA PHE A 201 2.54 -18.59 0.01
C PHE A 201 3.84 -19.39 0.05
N LYS A 202 4.39 -19.62 1.25
CA LYS A 202 5.59 -20.43 1.44
C LYS A 202 5.37 -21.88 0.97
N ALA A 203 4.22 -22.46 1.28
CA ALA A 203 3.88 -23.82 0.85
C ALA A 203 3.80 -23.94 -0.69
N TYR A 204 3.22 -22.95 -1.38
CA TYR A 204 3.16 -22.95 -2.85
C TYR A 204 4.54 -23.04 -3.52
N PHE A 205 5.55 -22.40 -2.93
CA PHE A 205 6.93 -22.45 -3.40
C PHE A 205 7.80 -23.52 -2.72
N ASN A 206 7.19 -24.55 -2.13
CA ASN A 206 7.90 -25.63 -1.41
C ASN A 206 8.89 -25.11 -0.36
N GLN A 207 8.53 -24.05 0.37
CA GLN A 207 9.36 -23.35 1.37
C GLN A 207 10.62 -22.66 0.81
N HIS A 208 10.87 -22.70 -0.50
CA HIS A 208 11.99 -22.01 -1.14
C HIS A 208 11.67 -20.54 -1.40
N THR A 209 11.42 -19.77 -0.34
CA THR A 209 11.02 -18.36 -0.43
C THR A 209 12.09 -17.37 0.03
N CYS A 210 13.29 -17.86 0.38
CA CYS A 210 14.40 -17.02 0.81
C CYS A 210 15.12 -16.33 -0.35
N PHE A 211 14.39 -15.47 -1.06
CA PHE A 211 14.87 -14.74 -2.22
C PHE A 211 15.53 -13.41 -1.81
N HIS A 212 16.85 -13.40 -1.59
CA HIS A 212 17.58 -12.15 -1.27
C HIS A 212 17.55 -11.12 -2.41
N ASN A 213 17.47 -11.62 -3.65
CA ASN A 213 17.23 -10.81 -4.85
C ASN A 213 15.86 -11.19 -5.39
N TYR A 214 15.28 -10.32 -6.22
CA TYR A 214 14.05 -10.63 -6.90
C TYR A 214 14.17 -11.92 -7.73
N LYS A 215 13.41 -12.95 -7.35
CA LYS A 215 13.09 -14.08 -8.20
C LYS A 215 12.03 -13.64 -9.18
N LYS A 216 12.37 -13.64 -10.47
CA LYS A 216 11.49 -13.24 -11.57
C LYS A 216 10.70 -14.44 -12.09
N PHE A 217 9.46 -14.18 -12.47
CA PHE A 217 8.50 -15.14 -13.00
C PHE A 217 7.93 -14.71 -14.35
N TYR A 218 8.39 -13.63 -14.99
CA TYR A 218 7.78 -13.20 -16.25
C TYR A 218 7.95 -14.16 -17.44
N ASP A 219 8.89 -15.11 -17.36
CA ASP A 219 9.02 -16.21 -18.34
C ASP A 219 8.03 -17.35 -18.07
N GLU A 220 7.52 -17.44 -16.83
CA GLU A 220 6.47 -18.37 -16.40
C GLU A 220 5.50 -17.67 -15.41
N PRO A 221 4.72 -16.66 -15.86
CA PRO A 221 3.97 -15.79 -14.97
C PRO A 221 2.92 -16.57 -14.20
N LYS A 222 2.81 -16.33 -12.89
CA LYS A 222 1.79 -16.99 -12.07
C LYS A 222 0.54 -16.12 -12.03
N GLU A 223 -0.54 -16.61 -12.60
CA GLU A 223 -1.83 -15.92 -12.52
C GLU A 223 -2.37 -16.06 -11.08
N ILE A 224 -2.80 -14.95 -10.48
CA ILE A 224 -3.26 -14.91 -9.10
C ILE A 224 -4.54 -14.07 -8.94
N SER A 225 -5.30 -14.39 -7.89
CA SER A 225 -6.22 -13.47 -7.22
C SER A 225 -5.57 -13.00 -5.93
N ILE A 226 -5.66 -11.71 -5.61
CA ILE A 226 -5.02 -11.13 -4.42
C ILE A 226 -5.97 -10.18 -3.70
N SER A 227 -5.97 -10.22 -2.37
CA SER A 227 -6.69 -9.27 -1.53
C SER A 227 -5.78 -8.70 -0.44
N GLY A 228 -6.06 -7.48 0.00
CA GLY A 228 -5.36 -6.87 1.13
C GLY A 228 -5.80 -5.45 1.41
N SER A 229 -5.14 -4.80 2.35
CA SER A 229 -5.39 -3.40 2.68
C SER A 229 -4.56 -2.47 1.81
N LEU A 230 -5.14 -1.34 1.39
CA LEU A 230 -4.42 -0.36 0.58
C LEU A 230 -3.51 0.50 1.47
N PHE A 231 -2.27 0.71 1.06
CA PHE A 231 -1.26 1.46 1.81
C PHE A 231 -0.45 2.36 0.87
N TYR A 232 -0.19 3.60 1.26
CA TYR A 232 0.71 4.51 0.55
C TYR A 232 2.03 4.57 1.31
N ASP A 233 3.08 3.94 0.75
CA ASP A 233 4.38 3.89 1.40
C ASP A 233 5.18 5.17 1.12
N ILE A 234 5.31 6.01 2.14
CA ILE A 234 6.02 7.27 2.02
C ILE A 234 7.53 7.09 1.83
N GLU A 235 8.12 5.94 2.23
CA GLU A 235 9.53 5.62 1.96
C GLU A 235 9.80 5.33 0.48
N HIS A 236 8.75 5.01 -0.27
CA HIS A 236 8.82 4.77 -1.72
C HIS A 236 8.42 5.99 -2.55
N THR A 237 8.47 7.17 -1.94
CA THR A 237 8.31 8.45 -2.63
C THR A 237 9.68 9.11 -2.87
N PRO A 238 10.06 9.48 -4.12
CA PRO A 238 9.27 9.38 -5.35
C PRO A 238 9.12 7.93 -5.84
N PRO A 239 8.06 7.63 -6.62
CA PRO A 239 7.82 6.29 -7.15
C PRO A 239 8.93 5.82 -8.09
N GLY A 240 8.94 4.52 -8.43
CA GLY A 240 9.96 3.92 -9.30
C GLY A 240 11.12 3.26 -8.54
N THR A 241 11.02 3.13 -7.22
CA THR A 241 12.08 2.60 -6.35
C THR A 241 11.89 1.13 -6.00
N VAL A 242 10.67 0.59 -6.03
CA VAL A 242 10.35 -0.81 -5.68
C VAL A 242 10.33 -1.70 -6.92
N GLY A 243 10.84 -2.94 -6.79
CA GLY A 243 10.93 -3.92 -7.88
C GLY A 243 12.34 -4.04 -8.50
N PRO A 244 12.60 -5.07 -9.32
CA PRO A 244 13.82 -5.14 -10.12
C PRO A 244 13.83 -4.08 -11.23
N LYS A 245 14.99 -3.84 -11.86
CA LYS A 245 15.20 -2.76 -12.86
C LYS A 245 14.14 -2.70 -13.97
N ASP A 246 13.69 -3.84 -14.44
CA ASP A 246 12.72 -4.04 -15.53
C ASP A 246 11.27 -4.16 -15.05
N LEU A 247 11.03 -4.15 -13.73
CA LEU A 247 9.70 -4.21 -13.14
C LEU A 247 9.54 -3.18 -12.01
N LYS A 248 10.06 -1.96 -12.20
CA LYS A 248 9.86 -0.88 -11.24
C LYS A 248 8.39 -0.43 -11.24
N THR A 249 7.79 -0.31 -10.06
CA THR A 249 6.42 0.17 -9.93
C THR A 249 6.35 1.67 -10.18
N ALA A 250 5.30 2.13 -10.86
CA ALA A 250 5.13 3.54 -11.21
C ALA A 250 4.44 4.37 -10.11
N THR A 251 4.21 3.78 -8.94
CA THR A 251 3.51 4.38 -7.80
C THR A 251 4.11 3.90 -6.48
N ALA A 252 3.90 4.68 -5.42
CA ALA A 252 4.20 4.31 -4.04
C ALA A 252 2.97 3.67 -3.32
N TRP A 253 1.86 3.50 -4.04
CA TRP A 253 0.73 2.70 -3.57
C TRP A 253 1.06 1.21 -3.57
N GLU A 254 0.54 0.54 -2.55
CA GLU A 254 0.75 -0.89 -2.32
C GLU A 254 -0.51 -1.57 -1.76
N ILE A 255 -0.56 -2.89 -1.90
CA ILE A 255 -1.46 -3.74 -1.11
C ILE A 255 -0.63 -4.27 0.06
N HIS A 256 -0.76 -3.64 1.23
CA HIS A 256 -0.03 -3.99 2.44
C HIS A 256 -0.93 -3.83 3.69
N PRO A 257 -1.18 -4.92 4.45
CA PRO A 257 -0.76 -6.29 4.17
C PRO A 257 -1.68 -6.99 3.16
N VAL A 258 -1.13 -7.99 2.47
CA VAL A 258 -1.90 -8.99 1.73
C VAL A 258 -2.63 -9.90 2.73
N THR A 259 -3.94 -9.99 2.59
CA THR A 259 -4.85 -10.75 3.47
C THR A 259 -5.38 -12.03 2.83
N GLU A 260 -5.19 -12.19 1.52
CA GLU A 260 -5.48 -13.41 0.77
C GLU A 260 -4.65 -13.41 -0.53
N ILE A 261 -4.07 -14.54 -0.89
CA ILE A 261 -3.52 -14.79 -2.22
C ILE A 261 -3.96 -16.17 -2.68
N VAL A 262 -4.37 -16.29 -3.94
CA VAL A 262 -4.78 -17.56 -4.55
C VAL A 262 -4.06 -17.68 -5.88
N PHE A 263 -3.30 -18.76 -6.05
CA PHE A 263 -2.70 -19.11 -7.32
C PHE A 263 -3.75 -19.79 -8.20
N LEU A 264 -4.03 -19.18 -9.36
CA LEU A 264 -5.03 -19.66 -10.30
C LEU A 264 -4.41 -20.76 -11.19
N LYS A 265 -5.24 -21.70 -11.62
CA LYS A 265 -4.85 -22.82 -12.48
C LYS A 265 -4.87 -22.41 -13.94
#